data_AF-A0A8D8S2B8-F1
#
_entry.id   AF-A0A8D8S2B8-F1
#
_cell.length_a   1.000
_cell.length_b   1.000
_cell.length_c   1.000
_cell.angle_alpha   90.00
_cell.angle_beta   90.00
_cell.angle_gamma   90.00
#
_symmetry.space_group_name_H-M   'P 1'
#
loop_
_entity.id
_entity.type
_entity.pdbx_description
1 polymer ?
#
loop_
_entity_poly.entity_id
_entity_poly.type
_entity_poly.pdbx_seq_one_letter_code
_entity_poly.pdbx_strand_id
1 'polypeptide(L)'
;MKLLIKSLRCFSTQFLARATNKMSQEFDTISPTIRTLVFFDTETTGLLHREGRNCRIVEMCFVAVLREHLLDQEALFPRVLNKLSLCINPKKKMDSVSSSIHGLTNELLEHMTPLSNDDYVMISAFLNKLPTPICLVAHNGNQFDFPLLRSEMQRLGKQLPDDLLCVDTLPGLRNQLKSFIETREFLCEIERLEQYDNLLNDGNDELLALAAERMETLHNEDLDVSNIRTSGETEEELSGRRHHAERRNKTNGGSLYWRQQANNTTPSKQRGNKIPNFKQDTVYKVLFHETPVSHRAENDVMNLLRIVHCIGEPLLDWMDKHCQEFSNMRLYSVAIHYKSSSYLSRI
;
A
#
# COMPACT_ATOMS: atom_id res chain seq x y z
N MET A 1 -9.54 -24.53 10.07
CA MET A 1 -9.33 -23.67 8.88
C MET A 1 -9.52 -22.17 9.15
N LYS A 2 -10.72 -21.66 9.53
CA LYS A 2 -10.89 -20.23 9.90
C LYS A 2 -10.10 -19.77 11.14
N LEU A 3 -9.74 -20.69 12.04
CA LEU A 3 -8.92 -20.43 13.22
C LEU A 3 -7.39 -20.45 12.96
N LEU A 4 -6.94 -21.11 11.89
CA LEU A 4 -5.51 -21.21 11.56
C LEU A 4 -5.02 -19.95 10.82
N ILE A 5 -5.86 -19.43 9.91
CA ILE A 5 -5.66 -18.12 9.26
C ILE A 5 -5.69 -16.98 10.30
N LYS A 6 -6.51 -17.12 11.36
CA LYS A 6 -6.56 -16.17 12.50
C LYS A 6 -5.29 -16.16 13.35
N SER A 7 -4.61 -17.30 13.51
CA SER A 7 -3.38 -17.38 14.30
C SER A 7 -2.20 -16.73 13.58
N LEU A 8 -2.13 -16.84 12.25
CA LEU A 8 -1.02 -16.29 11.45
C LEU A 8 -1.08 -14.76 11.30
N ARG A 9 -2.27 -14.16 11.22
CA ARG A 9 -2.46 -12.69 11.22
C ARG A 9 -2.14 -12.04 12.58
N CYS A 10 -2.39 -12.75 13.67
CA CYS A 10 -2.09 -12.29 15.03
C CYS A 10 -0.60 -12.48 15.38
N PHE A 11 0.06 -13.52 14.85
CA PHE A 11 1.50 -13.71 14.98
C PHE A 11 2.32 -12.73 14.12
N SER A 12 1.86 -12.39 12.90
CA SER A 12 2.58 -11.46 12.02
C SER A 12 2.63 -10.03 12.59
N THR A 13 1.56 -9.56 13.23
CA THR A 13 1.48 -8.24 13.86
C THR A 13 2.33 -8.14 15.14
N GLN A 14 2.36 -9.18 15.98
CA GLN A 14 3.23 -9.22 17.18
C GLN A 14 4.72 -9.34 16.83
N PHE A 15 5.07 -9.98 15.71
CA PHE A 15 6.45 -10.06 15.22
C PHE A 15 6.92 -8.75 14.57
N LEU A 16 6.03 -8.06 13.84
CA LEU A 16 6.28 -6.73 13.26
C LEU A 16 6.54 -5.67 14.34
N ALA A 17 5.78 -5.66 15.44
CA ALA A 17 5.99 -4.74 16.56
C ALA A 17 7.33 -4.95 17.31
N ARG A 18 7.92 -6.16 17.23
CA ARG A 18 9.21 -6.49 17.86
C ARG A 18 10.40 -6.22 16.94
N ALA A 19 10.25 -6.32 15.62
CA ALA A 19 11.33 -6.11 14.66
C ALA A 19 11.62 -4.62 14.38
N THR A 20 10.63 -3.74 14.50
CA THR A 20 10.79 -2.29 14.29
C THR A 20 11.33 -1.56 15.53
N ASN A 21 11.26 -2.18 16.70
CA ASN A 21 11.60 -1.56 17.99
C ASN A 21 13.11 -1.44 18.28
N LYS A 22 13.98 -1.67 17.29
CA LYS A 22 15.45 -1.67 17.47
C LYS A 22 16.22 -0.57 16.74
N MET A 23 15.55 0.38 16.09
CA MET A 23 16.24 1.54 15.50
C MET A 23 15.36 2.80 15.44
N SER A 24 15.07 3.44 16.57
CA SER A 24 14.92 4.91 16.67
C SER A 24 14.93 5.32 18.14
N GLN A 25 16.09 5.73 18.67
CA GLN A 25 16.14 6.60 19.84
C GLN A 25 16.32 8.02 19.33
N GLU A 26 15.22 8.76 19.15
CA GLU A 26 15.23 10.20 18.92
C GLU A 26 14.00 10.82 19.59
N PHE A 27 14.27 11.56 20.68
CA PHE A 27 13.45 12.53 21.42
C PHE A 27 11.91 12.45 21.32
N ASP A 28 11.29 11.93 22.39
CA ASP A 28 9.86 12.01 22.66
C ASP A 28 9.40 13.46 22.91
N THR A 29 9.04 14.17 21.85
CA THR A 29 7.90 15.09 21.92
C THR A 29 6.64 14.24 21.79
N ILE A 30 5.82 14.21 22.85
CA ILE A 30 4.55 13.47 22.90
C ILE A 30 3.66 13.97 21.75
N SER A 31 3.71 13.28 20.61
CA SER A 31 2.86 13.57 19.47
C SER A 31 1.43 13.14 19.81
N PRO A 32 0.39 13.90 19.44
CA PRO A 32 -0.97 13.54 19.80
C PRO A 32 -1.36 12.24 19.10
N THR A 33 -1.88 11.27 19.85
CA THR A 33 -2.49 10.07 19.25
C THR A 33 -3.86 10.44 18.70
N ILE A 34 -3.97 10.53 17.38
CA ILE A 34 -5.22 10.90 16.70
C ILE A 34 -6.28 9.83 16.99
N ARG A 35 -7.44 10.25 17.50
CA ARG A 35 -8.54 9.34 17.85
C ARG A 35 -9.50 9.14 16.69
N THR A 36 -9.88 10.23 16.01
CA THR A 36 -10.78 10.21 14.85
C THR A 36 -10.07 10.79 13.63
N LEU A 37 -10.05 10.01 12.56
CA LEU A 37 -9.56 10.44 11.26
C LEU A 37 -10.76 10.80 10.38
N VAL A 38 -10.77 12.02 9.86
CA VAL A 38 -11.83 12.55 9.00
C VAL A 38 -11.24 12.72 7.61
N PHE A 39 -11.47 11.74 6.76
CA PHE A 39 -11.03 11.77 5.37
C PHE A 39 -11.81 12.84 4.61
N PHE A 40 -11.09 13.67 3.88
CA PHE A 40 -11.60 14.88 3.26
C PHE A 40 -11.09 15.02 1.83
N ASP A 41 -12.00 15.37 0.92
CA ASP A 41 -11.71 15.67 -0.48
C ASP A 41 -12.68 16.74 -1.00
N THR A 42 -12.22 17.52 -1.99
CA THR A 42 -13.01 18.57 -2.63
C THR A 42 -12.92 18.52 -4.16
N GLU A 43 -14.08 18.66 -4.81
CA GLU A 43 -14.14 19.03 -6.22
C GLU A 43 -14.32 20.54 -6.34
N THR A 44 -13.75 21.12 -7.38
CA THR A 44 -13.62 22.58 -7.49
C THR A 44 -13.92 23.12 -8.88
N THR A 45 -14.23 24.41 -8.96
CA THR A 45 -14.53 25.08 -10.24
C THR A 45 -13.38 25.08 -11.26
N GLY A 46 -12.16 24.78 -10.82
CA GLY A 46 -10.94 24.99 -11.57
C GLY A 46 -9.71 24.60 -10.77
N LEU A 47 -8.61 24.29 -11.47
CA LEU A 47 -7.34 24.02 -10.80
C LEU A 47 -6.86 25.24 -10.00
N LEU A 48 -6.49 24.99 -8.74
CA LEU A 48 -6.08 26.02 -7.79
C LEU A 48 -5.01 26.97 -8.37
N HIS A 49 -3.97 26.44 -9.01
CA HIS A 49 -2.87 27.24 -9.59
C HIS A 49 -3.29 28.16 -10.75
N ARG A 50 -4.44 27.90 -11.38
CA ARG A 50 -4.97 28.74 -12.47
C ARG A 50 -5.95 29.77 -11.96
N GLU A 51 -6.90 29.34 -11.11
CA GLU A 51 -7.98 30.21 -10.64
C GLU A 51 -7.60 31.04 -9.41
N GLY A 52 -6.62 30.58 -8.65
CA GLY A 52 -6.17 31.29 -7.48
C GLY A 52 -7.27 31.48 -6.45
N ARG A 53 -7.39 32.72 -5.96
CA ARG A 53 -8.42 33.13 -4.99
C ARG A 53 -9.85 33.01 -5.53
N ASN A 54 -10.00 32.81 -6.85
CA ASN A 54 -11.29 32.65 -7.52
C ASN A 54 -11.74 31.19 -7.61
N CYS A 55 -10.91 30.23 -7.18
CA CYS A 55 -11.34 28.84 -7.05
C CYS A 55 -12.44 28.72 -6.00
N ARG A 56 -13.48 27.92 -6.29
CA ARG A 56 -14.60 27.63 -5.38
C ARG A 56 -14.77 26.13 -5.28
N ILE A 57 -15.22 25.68 -4.11
CA ILE A 57 -15.64 24.29 -3.90
C ILE A 57 -17.01 24.08 -4.54
N VAL A 58 -17.19 22.95 -5.21
CA VAL A 58 -18.47 22.54 -5.84
C VAL A 58 -18.98 21.21 -5.30
N GLU A 59 -18.10 20.40 -4.74
CA GLU A 59 -18.44 19.22 -3.93
C GLU A 59 -17.41 19.10 -2.81
N MET A 60 -17.84 18.69 -1.63
CA MET A 60 -16.93 18.30 -0.55
C MET A 60 -17.47 17.07 0.17
N CYS A 61 -16.58 16.18 0.58
CA CYS A 61 -16.94 15.00 1.34
C CYS A 61 -16.08 14.85 2.59
N PHE A 62 -16.70 14.49 3.70
CA PHE A 62 -16.07 14.13 4.97
C PHE A 62 -16.50 12.71 5.34
N VAL A 63 -15.55 11.82 5.59
CA VAL A 63 -15.81 10.49 6.15
C VAL A 63 -14.96 10.28 7.39
N ALA A 64 -15.62 10.24 8.54
CA ALA A 64 -14.99 10.05 9.83
C ALA A 64 -14.99 8.58 10.26
N VAL A 65 -13.85 8.13 10.75
CA VAL A 65 -13.62 6.78 11.27
C VAL A 65 -12.72 6.84 12.51
N LEU A 66 -13.00 5.98 13.48
CA LEU A 66 -12.16 5.84 14.67
C LEU A 66 -10.88 5.07 14.34
N ARG A 67 -9.77 5.45 14.97
CA ARG A 67 -8.47 4.81 14.81
C ARG A 67 -8.53 3.29 14.98
N GLU A 68 -9.23 2.81 16.00
CA GLU A 68 -9.35 1.37 16.28
C GLU A 68 -9.99 0.58 15.15
N HIS A 69 -10.92 1.17 14.41
CA HIS A 69 -11.52 0.51 13.26
C HIS A 69 -10.57 0.48 12.04
N LEU A 70 -9.63 1.42 11.93
CA LEU A 70 -8.57 1.37 10.92
C LEU A 70 -7.49 0.35 11.26
N LEU A 71 -7.23 0.14 12.56
CA LEU A 71 -6.27 -0.84 13.08
C LEU A 71 -6.82 -2.27 13.08
N ASP A 72 -8.14 -2.46 13.02
CA ASP A 72 -8.76 -3.78 12.92
C ASP A 72 -8.53 -4.41 11.53
N GLN A 73 -7.40 -5.11 11.39
CA GLN A 73 -7.03 -5.83 10.17
C GLN A 73 -7.83 -7.13 9.96
N GLU A 74 -8.71 -7.53 10.89
CA GLU A 74 -9.63 -8.65 10.68
C GLU A 74 -10.83 -8.23 9.83
N ALA A 75 -11.24 -6.96 9.92
CA ALA A 75 -12.23 -6.39 9.04
C ALA A 75 -11.63 -6.14 7.64
N LEU A 76 -12.38 -6.46 6.58
CA LEU A 76 -12.00 -6.11 5.21
C LEU A 76 -12.03 -4.58 4.99
N PHE A 77 -12.89 -3.90 5.73
CA PHE A 77 -13.07 -2.46 5.68
C PHE A 77 -13.83 -1.97 6.91
N PRO A 78 -13.51 -0.77 7.46
CA PRO A 78 -14.22 -0.21 8.61
C PRO A 78 -15.73 -0.06 8.36
N ARG A 79 -16.57 -0.70 9.18
CA ARG A 79 -18.04 -0.64 9.03
C ARG A 79 -18.67 0.59 9.66
N VAL A 80 -18.09 1.09 10.76
CA VAL A 80 -18.62 2.23 11.52
C VAL A 80 -18.00 3.52 10.99
N LEU A 81 -18.80 4.26 10.22
CA LEU A 81 -18.40 5.51 9.56
C LEU A 81 -19.46 6.58 9.80
N ASN A 82 -19.04 7.82 9.95
CA ASN A 82 -19.92 8.99 9.83
C ASN A 82 -19.58 9.70 8.52
N LYS A 83 -20.59 10.04 7.72
CA LYS A 83 -20.38 10.68 6.41
C LYS A 83 -21.15 11.99 6.30
N LEU A 84 -20.54 12.99 5.68
CA LEU A 84 -21.16 14.24 5.25
C LEU A 84 -20.68 14.53 3.83
N SER A 85 -21.60 14.66 2.87
CA SER A 85 -21.29 14.98 1.48
C SER A 85 -22.19 16.12 1.01
N LEU A 86 -21.61 17.17 0.47
CA LEU A 86 -22.31 18.40 0.10
C LEU A 86 -21.96 18.80 -1.32
N CYS A 87 -22.99 19.07 -2.13
CA CYS A 87 -22.86 19.72 -3.43
C CYS A 87 -23.20 21.20 -3.30
N ILE A 88 -22.36 22.06 -3.88
CA ILE A 88 -22.41 23.50 -3.66
C ILE A 88 -22.49 24.21 -5.02
N ASN A 89 -23.40 25.18 -5.13
CA ASN A 89 -23.43 26.06 -6.29
C ASN A 89 -22.32 27.12 -6.16
N PRO A 90 -21.30 27.14 -7.04
CA PRO A 90 -20.18 28.05 -6.90
C PRO A 90 -20.51 29.52 -7.21
N LYS A 91 -21.71 29.81 -7.74
CA LYS A 91 -22.14 31.15 -8.23
C LYS A 91 -21.15 31.80 -9.20
N LYS A 92 -20.41 30.96 -9.93
CA LYS A 92 -19.54 31.35 -11.04
C LYS A 92 -19.50 30.25 -12.08
N LYS A 93 -19.08 30.62 -13.29
CA LYS A 93 -18.83 29.67 -14.36
C LYS A 93 -17.68 28.72 -13.99
N MET A 94 -17.89 27.44 -14.21
CA MET A 94 -16.87 26.42 -14.06
C MET A 94 -16.00 26.31 -15.30
N ASP A 95 -14.73 26.00 -15.08
CA ASP A 95 -13.81 25.64 -16.15
C ASP A 95 -14.24 24.31 -16.79
N SER A 96 -14.16 24.24 -18.12
CA SER A 96 -14.64 23.07 -18.85
C SER A 96 -13.77 21.84 -18.60
N VAL A 97 -12.46 22.01 -18.36
CA VAL A 97 -11.57 20.88 -18.04
C VAL A 97 -11.96 20.28 -16.69
N SER A 98 -12.22 21.11 -15.69
CA SER A 98 -12.63 20.64 -14.35
C SER A 98 -13.99 19.93 -14.41
N SER A 99 -14.96 20.53 -15.11
CA SER A 99 -16.27 19.91 -15.38
C SER A 99 -16.16 18.55 -16.07
N SER A 100 -15.18 18.39 -16.97
CA SER A 100 -14.94 17.13 -17.69
C SER A 100 -14.29 16.05 -16.81
N ILE A 101 -13.56 16.45 -15.77
CA ILE A 101 -12.89 15.55 -14.83
C ILE A 101 -13.90 14.99 -13.83
N HIS A 102 -14.63 15.87 -13.12
CA HIS A 102 -15.53 15.46 -12.03
C HIS A 102 -17.00 15.29 -12.44
N GLY A 103 -17.36 15.65 -13.67
CA GLY A 103 -18.72 15.49 -14.21
C GLY A 103 -19.76 16.49 -13.70
N LEU A 104 -19.46 17.28 -12.66
CA LEU A 104 -20.32 18.39 -12.23
C LEU A 104 -20.31 19.55 -13.23
N THR A 105 -21.50 20.06 -13.55
CA THR A 105 -21.68 21.26 -14.40
C THR A 105 -22.51 22.33 -13.67
N ASN A 106 -22.49 23.56 -14.18
CA ASN A 106 -23.22 24.65 -13.56
C ASN A 106 -24.73 24.39 -13.55
N GLU A 107 -25.23 23.69 -14.57
CA GLU A 107 -26.63 23.30 -14.73
C GLU A 107 -27.01 22.24 -13.68
N LEU A 108 -26.17 21.24 -13.45
CA LEU A 108 -26.43 20.22 -12.41
C LEU A 108 -26.51 20.80 -10.99
N LEU A 109 -25.77 21.89 -10.74
CA LEU A 109 -25.68 22.55 -9.44
C LEU A 109 -26.58 23.78 -9.33
N GLU A 110 -27.44 24.07 -10.32
CA GLU A 110 -28.18 25.34 -10.39
C GLU A 110 -29.12 25.55 -9.21
N HIS A 111 -29.75 24.45 -8.75
CA HIS A 111 -30.69 24.44 -7.63
C HIS A 111 -30.02 24.23 -6.26
N MET A 112 -28.71 23.99 -6.23
CA MET A 112 -27.96 23.94 -4.98
C MET A 112 -27.72 25.37 -4.45
N THR A 113 -27.55 25.49 -3.14
CA THR A 113 -27.20 26.76 -2.51
C THR A 113 -25.69 27.01 -2.61
N PRO A 114 -25.25 28.28 -2.60
CA PRO A 114 -23.86 28.61 -2.34
C PRO A 114 -23.45 28.13 -0.95
N LEU A 115 -22.14 27.97 -0.75
CA LEU A 115 -21.59 27.74 0.57
C LEU A 115 -22.00 28.89 1.50
N SER A 116 -22.56 28.54 2.64
CA SER A 116 -23.28 29.45 3.51
C SER A 116 -22.99 29.18 5.00
N ASN A 117 -23.58 30.00 5.88
CA ASN A 117 -23.50 29.79 7.32
C ASN A 117 -24.11 28.46 7.78
N ASP A 118 -25.15 27.97 7.09
CA ASP A 118 -25.80 26.70 7.46
C ASP A 118 -24.87 25.52 7.21
N ASP A 119 -24.11 25.56 6.11
CA ASP A 119 -23.08 24.56 5.81
C ASP A 119 -21.96 24.56 6.85
N TYR A 120 -21.53 25.75 7.29
CA TYR A 120 -20.57 25.88 8.39
C TYR A 120 -21.11 25.26 9.70
N VAL A 121 -22.37 25.54 10.05
CA VAL A 121 -22.99 24.95 11.25
C VAL A 121 -23.05 23.43 11.12
N MET A 122 -23.39 22.92 9.93
CA MET A 122 -23.45 21.48 9.67
C MET A 122 -22.07 20.81 9.80
N ILE A 123 -21.03 21.39 9.18
CA ILE A 123 -19.65 20.88 9.27
C ILE A 123 -19.15 20.95 10.71
N SER A 124 -19.38 22.06 11.40
CA SER A 124 -18.94 22.24 12.79
C SER A 124 -19.64 21.26 13.73
N ALA A 125 -20.95 21.08 13.59
CA ALA A 125 -21.71 20.09 14.37
C ALA A 125 -21.27 18.66 14.05
N PHE A 126 -20.96 18.37 12.78
CA PHE A 126 -20.43 17.06 12.36
C PHE A 126 -19.07 16.77 13.00
N LEU A 127 -18.17 17.76 13.09
CA LEU A 127 -16.86 17.59 13.73
C LEU A 127 -16.99 17.49 15.25
N ASN A 128 -17.75 18.40 15.88
CA ASN A 128 -17.88 18.48 17.34
C ASN A 128 -18.53 17.25 17.99
N LYS A 129 -19.26 16.43 17.22
CA LYS A 129 -19.83 15.17 17.74
C LYS A 129 -18.84 13.99 17.74
N LEU A 130 -17.66 14.14 17.14
CA LEU A 130 -16.69 13.07 16.97
C LEU A 130 -15.75 12.97 18.19
N PRO A 131 -15.28 11.78 18.57
CA PRO A 131 -14.28 11.63 19.62
C PRO A 131 -12.95 12.33 19.27
N THR A 132 -12.43 13.16 20.18
CA THR A 132 -11.17 13.90 20.01
C THR A 132 -9.95 13.06 20.44
N PRO A 133 -8.73 13.37 19.96
CA PRO A 133 -8.38 14.39 18.95
C PRO A 133 -8.86 14.04 17.53
N ILE A 134 -9.30 15.04 16.77
CA ILE A 134 -9.81 14.90 15.40
C ILE A 134 -8.75 15.40 14.41
N CYS A 135 -8.51 14.64 13.34
CA CYS A 135 -7.59 15.04 12.27
C CYS A 135 -8.25 14.93 10.89
N LEU A 136 -8.26 16.02 10.11
CA LEU A 136 -8.59 15.99 8.70
C LEU A 136 -7.48 15.29 7.90
N VAL A 137 -7.85 14.36 7.03
CA VAL A 137 -6.93 13.55 6.23
C VAL A 137 -7.25 13.75 4.76
N ALA A 138 -6.33 14.37 4.01
CA ALA A 138 -6.50 14.59 2.57
C ALA A 138 -5.23 14.20 1.82
N HIS A 139 -5.36 13.89 0.54
CA HIS A 139 -4.23 13.55 -0.31
C HIS A 139 -3.74 14.79 -1.07
N ASN A 140 -2.49 15.22 -0.82
CA ASN A 140 -1.97 16.52 -1.26
C ASN A 140 -2.74 17.71 -0.63
N GLY A 141 -3.38 17.49 0.52
CA GLY A 141 -4.23 18.47 1.18
C GLY A 141 -3.52 19.76 1.58
N ASN A 142 -2.21 19.71 1.91
CA ASN A 142 -1.45 20.91 2.28
C ASN A 142 -1.32 21.91 1.14
N GLN A 143 -1.37 21.43 -0.10
CA GLN A 143 -1.26 22.26 -1.31
C GLN A 143 -2.61 22.57 -1.94
N PHE A 144 -3.70 21.91 -1.49
CA PHE A 144 -4.99 21.96 -2.15
C PHE A 144 -6.17 22.12 -1.18
N ASP A 145 -6.68 21.02 -0.63
CA ASP A 145 -7.95 20.95 0.10
C ASP A 145 -7.96 21.83 1.35
N PHE A 146 -6.91 21.78 2.18
CA PHE A 146 -6.91 22.49 3.45
C PHE A 146 -6.84 24.01 3.28
N PRO A 147 -5.92 24.58 2.46
CA PRO A 147 -5.93 26.01 2.17
C PRO A 147 -7.24 26.50 1.56
N LEU A 148 -7.87 25.69 0.69
CA LEU A 148 -9.13 26.05 0.04
C LEU A 148 -10.29 26.07 1.05
N LEU A 149 -10.44 25.01 1.85
CA LEU A 149 -11.44 24.93 2.91
C LEU A 149 -11.28 26.09 3.90
N ARG A 150 -10.06 26.37 4.35
CA ARG A 150 -9.79 27.50 5.26
C ARG A 150 -10.18 28.83 4.62
N SER A 151 -9.85 29.05 3.34
CA SER A 151 -10.24 30.27 2.62
C SER A 151 -11.75 30.43 2.45
N GLU A 152 -12.48 29.34 2.25
CA GLU A 152 -13.94 29.36 2.20
C GLU A 152 -14.55 29.72 3.57
N MET A 153 -14.06 29.11 4.65
CA MET A 153 -14.51 29.44 6.02
C MET A 153 -14.20 30.89 6.38
N GLN A 154 -13.01 31.38 6.02
CA GLN A 154 -12.64 32.78 6.23
C GLN A 154 -13.56 33.73 5.47
N ARG A 155 -13.98 33.39 4.24
CA ARG A 155 -14.92 34.21 3.46
C ARG A 155 -16.30 34.32 4.10
N LEU A 156 -16.71 33.30 4.87
CA LEU A 156 -17.92 33.34 5.71
C LEU A 156 -17.71 34.08 7.05
N GLY A 157 -16.48 34.49 7.37
CA GLY A 157 -16.13 35.03 8.69
C GLY A 157 -16.20 33.96 9.78
N LYS A 158 -15.99 32.69 9.44
CA LYS A 158 -16.09 31.53 10.33
C LYS A 158 -14.74 30.83 10.49
N GLN A 159 -14.61 30.08 11.57
CA GLN A 159 -13.47 29.23 11.86
C GLN A 159 -13.96 27.86 12.34
N LEU A 160 -13.35 26.80 11.82
CA LEU A 160 -13.56 25.44 12.33
C LEU A 160 -12.92 25.30 13.73
N PRO A 161 -13.18 24.21 14.48
CA PRO A 161 -12.65 24.04 15.84
C PRO A 161 -11.14 24.29 15.93
N ASP A 162 -10.71 25.00 16.97
CA ASP A 162 -9.30 25.44 17.13
C ASP A 162 -8.33 24.26 17.34
N ASP A 163 -8.81 23.17 17.93
CA ASP A 163 -8.08 21.93 18.18
C ASP A 163 -8.12 20.94 17.01
N LEU A 164 -8.73 21.32 15.89
CA LEU A 164 -8.79 20.48 14.69
C LEU A 164 -7.40 20.31 14.09
N LEU A 165 -6.94 19.07 13.98
CA LEU A 165 -5.69 18.73 13.30
C LEU A 165 -5.94 18.48 11.82
N CYS A 166 -4.89 18.52 11.02
CA CYS A 166 -4.90 18.04 9.64
C CYS A 166 -3.56 17.40 9.26
N VAL A 167 -3.61 16.45 8.33
CA VAL A 167 -2.43 15.74 7.81
C VAL A 167 -2.56 15.45 6.32
N ASP A 168 -1.46 15.66 5.59
CA ASP A 168 -1.35 15.34 4.17
C ASP A 168 -0.77 13.94 3.99
N THR A 169 -1.53 13.06 3.31
CA THR A 169 -1.11 11.68 3.10
C THR A 169 -0.02 11.52 2.04
N LEU A 170 0.17 12.48 1.14
CA LEU A 170 1.16 12.38 0.05
C LEU A 170 2.61 12.15 0.57
N PRO A 171 3.15 12.97 1.49
CA PRO A 171 4.46 12.70 2.09
C PRO A 171 4.51 11.39 2.89
N GLY A 172 3.43 11.05 3.63
CA GLY A 172 3.36 9.79 4.38
C GLY A 172 3.44 8.56 3.48
N LEU A 173 2.69 8.56 2.37
CA LEU A 173 2.73 7.48 1.38
C LEU A 173 4.10 7.38 0.70
N ARG A 174 4.77 8.51 0.42
CA ARG A 174 6.16 8.49 -0.08
C ARG A 174 7.13 7.81 0.87
N ASN A 175 6.90 7.97 2.18
CA ASN A 175 7.78 7.43 3.21
C ASN A 175 7.47 5.95 3.53
N GLN A 176 6.19 5.58 3.59
CA GLN A 176 5.73 4.30 4.14
C GLN A 176 5.40 3.24 3.08
N LEU A 177 5.03 3.63 1.86
CA LEU A 177 4.43 2.69 0.89
C LEU A 177 5.44 1.64 0.39
N LYS A 178 6.70 2.02 0.18
CA LYS A 178 7.72 1.11 -0.34
C LYS A 178 8.01 -0.01 0.65
N SER A 179 8.33 0.34 1.89
CA SER A 179 8.61 -0.63 2.96
C SER A 179 7.40 -1.51 3.25
N PHE A 180 6.18 -0.94 3.20
CA PHE A 180 4.95 -1.69 3.33
C PHE A 180 4.80 -2.76 2.24
N ILE A 181 5.00 -2.40 0.96
CA ILE A 181 4.90 -3.37 -0.15
C ILE A 181 5.95 -4.48 -0.01
N GLU A 182 7.22 -4.12 0.26
CA GLU A 182 8.30 -5.09 0.44
C GLU A 182 8.01 -6.06 1.59
N THR A 183 7.48 -5.54 2.71
CA THR A 183 7.08 -6.36 3.86
C THR A 183 5.91 -7.28 3.51
N ARG A 184 4.89 -6.76 2.82
CA ARG A 184 3.72 -7.52 2.41
C ARG A 184 4.07 -8.65 1.43
N GLU A 185 4.93 -8.36 0.45
CA GLU A 185 5.43 -9.37 -0.50
C GLU A 185 6.24 -10.46 0.22
N PHE A 186 7.10 -10.08 1.16
CA PHE A 186 7.86 -11.02 1.99
C PHE A 186 6.97 -11.93 2.82
N LEU A 187 5.94 -11.38 3.48
CA LEU A 187 4.99 -12.16 4.26
C LEU A 187 4.18 -13.13 3.40
N CYS A 188 3.72 -12.71 2.21
CA CYS A 188 3.05 -13.61 1.27
C CYS A 188 3.95 -14.77 0.82
N GLU A 189 5.25 -14.54 0.69
CA GLU A 189 6.20 -15.60 0.33
C GLU A 189 6.40 -16.60 1.47
N ILE A 190 6.49 -16.13 2.72
CA ILE A 190 6.50 -17.01 3.89
C ILE A 190 5.24 -17.88 3.95
N GLU A 191 4.06 -17.28 3.77
CA GLU A 191 2.78 -18.02 3.78
C GLU A 191 2.73 -19.11 2.70
N ARG A 192 3.31 -18.86 1.51
CA ARG A 192 3.43 -19.88 0.47
C ARG A 192 4.38 -21.01 0.86
N LEU A 193 5.54 -20.67 1.44
CA LEU A 193 6.51 -21.67 1.87
C LEU A 193 5.95 -22.59 2.96
N GLU A 194 5.21 -22.03 3.93
CA GLU A 194 4.50 -22.83 4.94
C GLU A 194 3.44 -23.75 4.31
N GLN A 195 2.74 -23.30 3.26
CA GLN A 195 1.81 -24.17 2.54
C GLN A 195 2.53 -25.32 1.82
N TYR A 196 3.68 -25.06 1.20
CA TYR A 196 4.50 -26.11 0.58
C TYR A 196 5.03 -27.11 1.60
N ASP A 197 5.50 -26.65 2.75
CA ASP A 197 5.98 -27.52 3.83
C ASP A 197 4.86 -28.46 4.31
N ASN A 198 3.65 -27.92 4.50
CA ASN A 198 2.47 -28.73 4.84
C ASN A 198 2.03 -29.69 3.71
N LEU A 199 2.34 -29.40 2.45
CA LEU A 199 2.05 -30.26 1.30
C LEU A 199 3.09 -31.37 1.11
N LEU A 200 4.34 -31.12 1.52
CA LEU A 200 5.46 -32.05 1.40
C LEU A 200 5.62 -32.95 2.64
N ASN A 201 5.09 -32.52 3.79
CA ASN A 201 5.02 -33.34 4.99
C ASN A 201 3.90 -34.39 4.85
N ASP A 202 4.16 -35.44 4.07
CA ASP A 202 3.27 -36.59 3.88
C ASP A 202 3.35 -37.60 5.05
N GLY A 203 4.13 -37.27 6.10
CA GLY A 203 4.36 -38.11 7.26
C GLY A 203 5.32 -39.28 7.02
N ASN A 204 5.96 -39.37 5.84
CA ASN A 204 6.92 -40.44 5.54
C ASN A 204 8.37 -40.06 5.85
N ASP A 205 8.64 -38.87 6.38
CA ASP A 205 10.01 -38.43 6.70
C ASP A 205 10.76 -39.42 7.60
N GLU A 206 10.07 -40.00 8.58
CA GLU A 206 10.63 -41.01 9.49
C GLU A 206 10.92 -42.33 8.76
N LEU A 207 10.04 -42.73 7.83
CA LEU A 207 10.19 -43.93 7.02
C LEU A 207 11.32 -43.79 6.00
N LEU A 208 11.50 -42.58 5.44
CA LEU A 208 12.60 -42.22 4.56
C LEU A 208 13.94 -42.20 5.30
N ALA A 209 13.96 -41.67 6.52
CA ALA A 209 15.13 -41.69 7.40
C ALA A 209 15.55 -43.12 7.75
N LEU A 210 14.60 -43.97 8.15
CA LEU A 210 14.82 -45.40 8.41
C LEU A 210 15.35 -46.15 7.18
N ALA A 211 14.79 -45.87 6.00
CA ALA A 211 15.25 -46.49 4.75
C ALA A 211 16.67 -46.04 4.37
N ALA A 212 17.01 -44.76 4.57
CA ALA A 212 18.34 -44.21 4.31
C ALA A 212 19.39 -44.84 5.25
N GLU A 213 19.10 -44.92 6.55
CA GLU A 213 19.98 -45.54 7.55
C GLU A 213 20.18 -47.05 7.26
N ARG A 214 19.14 -47.74 6.79
CA ARG A 214 19.22 -49.14 6.36
C ARG A 214 20.10 -49.32 5.10
N MET A 215 20.05 -48.40 4.15
CA MET A 215 20.93 -48.46 2.97
C MET A 215 22.38 -48.16 3.32
N GLU A 216 22.63 -47.28 4.30
CA GLU A 216 23.97 -46.96 4.79
C GLU A 216 24.60 -48.13 5.55
N THR A 217 23.81 -48.84 6.36
CA THR A 217 24.25 -50.07 7.05
C THR A 217 24.53 -51.21 6.05
N LEU A 218 23.75 -51.32 4.96
CA LEU A 218 24.00 -52.29 3.89
C LEU A 218 25.21 -51.96 3.01
N HIS A 219 25.67 -50.70 2.98
CA HIS A 219 26.93 -50.33 2.29
C HIS A 219 28.19 -50.57 3.14
N ASN A 220 28.03 -50.87 4.43
CA ASN A 220 29.13 -51.18 5.36
C ASN A 220 29.29 -52.67 5.66
N GLU A 221 28.40 -53.52 5.16
CA GLU A 221 28.60 -54.97 5.13
C GLU A 221 28.99 -55.40 3.71
N ASP A 222 30.30 -55.57 3.49
CA ASP A 222 30.81 -56.36 2.37
C ASP A 222 30.16 -57.76 2.42
N LEU A 223 29.08 -57.94 1.65
CA LEU A 223 28.53 -59.26 1.41
C LEU A 223 29.49 -60.02 0.49
N ASP A 224 30.29 -60.89 1.10
CA ASP A 224 31.13 -61.88 0.42
C ASP A 224 30.24 -62.83 -0.41
N VAL A 225 30.12 -62.54 -1.70
CA VAL A 225 29.42 -63.39 -2.67
C VAL A 225 30.36 -64.51 -3.13
N SER A 226 30.82 -65.36 -2.20
CA SER A 226 31.68 -66.51 -2.51
C SER A 226 30.93 -67.84 -2.62
N ASN A 227 29.62 -67.91 -2.34
CA ASN A 227 28.88 -69.18 -2.41
C ASN A 227 27.44 -69.04 -2.90
N ILE A 228 27.22 -68.85 -4.21
CA ILE A 228 26.03 -69.39 -4.87
C ILE A 228 26.46 -70.00 -6.21
N ARG A 229 26.58 -71.33 -6.24
CA ARG A 229 26.75 -72.12 -7.47
C ARG A 229 25.40 -72.72 -7.92
N THR A 230 25.08 -72.40 -9.18
CA THR A 230 24.52 -73.21 -10.28
C THR A 230 23.12 -73.82 -10.20
N SER A 231 22.30 -73.42 -11.18
CA SER A 231 21.65 -74.25 -12.22
C SER A 231 21.02 -73.27 -13.22
N GLY A 232 21.41 -73.15 -14.50
CA GLY A 232 21.58 -74.18 -15.53
C GLY A 232 20.40 -74.05 -16.52
N GLU A 233 20.70 -73.92 -17.82
CA GLU A 233 19.77 -73.90 -18.99
C GLU A 233 19.23 -72.50 -19.40
N THR A 234 19.39 -71.96 -20.62
CA THR A 234 19.91 -72.45 -21.91
C THR A 234 20.31 -71.25 -22.77
N GLU A 235 21.46 -71.35 -23.45
CA GLU A 235 21.86 -70.52 -24.59
C GLU A 235 21.12 -70.98 -25.85
N GLU A 236 20.63 -70.05 -26.67
CA GLU A 236 20.55 -70.25 -28.11
C GLU A 236 21.05 -69.00 -28.84
N GLU A 237 22.15 -69.22 -29.56
CA GLU A 237 22.83 -68.29 -30.46
C GLU A 237 21.95 -67.91 -31.65
N LEU A 238 22.21 -66.74 -32.26
CA LEU A 238 22.56 -66.70 -33.68
C LEU A 238 23.27 -65.37 -34.04
N SER A 239 24.44 -65.57 -34.64
CA SER A 239 25.43 -64.64 -35.21
C SER A 239 24.87 -63.45 -36.02
N GLY A 240 25.57 -62.33 -36.21
CA GLY A 240 26.96 -62.01 -35.87
C GLY A 240 27.50 -60.77 -36.59
N ARG A 241 28.83 -60.76 -36.72
CA ARG A 241 29.77 -59.82 -37.39
C ARG A 241 30.42 -58.73 -36.53
N ARG A 242 31.68 -59.02 -36.18
CA ARG A 242 32.74 -58.13 -35.70
C ARG A 242 33.43 -57.41 -36.86
N HIS A 243 33.99 -56.24 -36.53
CA HIS A 243 35.33 -55.71 -36.84
C HIS A 243 35.29 -54.27 -37.36
N HIS A 244 35.68 -53.30 -36.53
CA HIS A 244 36.99 -52.65 -36.64
C HIS A 244 37.26 -51.70 -35.47
N ALA A 245 38.49 -51.78 -34.95
CA ALA A 245 39.06 -50.91 -33.94
C ALA A 245 39.40 -49.53 -34.51
N GLU A 246 39.31 -48.46 -33.71
CA GLU A 246 40.48 -47.75 -33.16
C GLU A 246 40.15 -46.41 -32.49
N ARG A 247 40.98 -46.10 -31.48
CA ARG A 247 41.42 -44.78 -31.00
C ARG A 247 40.50 -43.94 -30.10
N ARG A 248 40.85 -44.07 -28.80
CA ARG A 248 40.88 -43.00 -27.78
C ARG A 248 41.17 -41.62 -28.39
N ASN A 249 40.31 -40.66 -28.05
CA ASN A 249 40.76 -39.31 -27.73
C ASN A 249 39.99 -38.81 -26.50
N LYS A 250 40.74 -38.40 -25.48
CA LYS A 250 40.27 -37.71 -24.29
C LYS A 250 39.55 -36.42 -24.69
N THR A 251 38.29 -36.27 -24.31
CA THR A 251 37.65 -34.95 -24.23
C THR A 251 37.20 -34.71 -22.80
N ASN A 252 37.76 -33.66 -22.21
CA ASN A 252 37.28 -33.02 -21.00
C ASN A 252 35.81 -32.62 -21.23
N GLY A 253 34.88 -33.41 -20.72
CA GLY A 253 33.44 -33.23 -20.93
C GLY A 253 32.65 -33.20 -19.62
N GLY A 254 33.27 -32.80 -18.51
CA GLY A 254 32.62 -32.71 -17.20
C GLY A 254 32.51 -31.27 -16.72
N SER A 255 31.77 -30.40 -17.41
CA SER A 255 31.46 -29.06 -16.85
C SER A 255 30.29 -28.30 -17.52
N LEU A 256 29.50 -28.94 -18.40
CA LEU A 256 28.42 -28.24 -19.11
C LEU A 256 26.99 -28.62 -18.68
N TYR A 257 26.80 -29.74 -17.99
CA TYR A 257 25.46 -30.16 -17.58
C TYR A 257 24.96 -29.44 -16.32
N TRP A 258 25.83 -29.22 -15.31
CA TRP A 258 25.44 -28.51 -14.08
C TRP A 258 25.21 -27.00 -14.27
N ARG A 259 25.80 -26.38 -15.30
CA ARG A 259 25.60 -24.95 -15.60
C ARG A 259 24.24 -24.62 -16.22
N GLN A 260 23.57 -25.60 -16.83
CA GLN A 260 22.25 -25.38 -17.41
C GLN A 260 21.12 -25.50 -16.38
N GLN A 261 21.30 -26.25 -15.29
CA GLN A 261 20.32 -26.33 -14.20
C GLN A 261 20.49 -25.23 -13.14
N ALA A 262 21.69 -24.67 -12.97
CA ALA A 262 21.94 -23.55 -12.05
C ALA A 262 21.35 -22.20 -12.52
N ASN A 263 20.94 -22.07 -13.78
CA ASN A 263 20.32 -20.86 -14.31
C ASN A 263 18.80 -20.80 -14.06
N ASN A 264 18.17 -21.90 -13.62
CA ASN A 264 16.74 -21.94 -13.32
C ASN A 264 16.41 -21.75 -11.82
N THR A 265 17.41 -21.71 -10.95
CA THR A 265 17.26 -21.50 -9.50
C THR A 265 17.76 -20.14 -9.02
N THR A 266 18.14 -19.25 -9.93
CA THR A 266 18.32 -17.85 -9.54
C THR A 266 16.92 -17.24 -9.45
N PRO A 267 16.47 -16.72 -8.28
CA PRO A 267 15.26 -15.93 -8.26
C PRO A 267 15.50 -14.80 -9.26
N SER A 268 14.74 -14.81 -10.35
CA SER A 268 14.57 -13.64 -11.19
C SER A 268 14.44 -12.48 -10.22
N LYS A 269 15.36 -11.51 -10.29
CA LYS A 269 15.18 -10.24 -9.60
C LYS A 269 13.83 -9.73 -10.08
N GLN A 270 12.77 -10.02 -9.34
CA GLN A 270 11.49 -9.38 -9.51
C GLN A 270 11.85 -7.91 -9.45
N ARG A 271 11.74 -7.24 -10.60
CA ARG A 271 11.94 -5.81 -10.69
C ARG A 271 10.95 -5.25 -9.68
N GLY A 272 11.44 -4.86 -8.49
CA GLY A 272 10.58 -4.34 -7.44
C GLY A 272 9.64 -3.33 -8.06
N ASN A 273 8.33 -3.50 -7.83
CA ASN A 273 7.30 -2.70 -8.48
C ASN A 273 7.57 -1.23 -8.22
N LYS A 274 8.24 -0.56 -9.17
CA LYS A 274 8.64 0.83 -9.01
C LYS A 274 7.38 1.67 -9.11
N ILE A 275 6.93 2.19 -7.97
CA ILE A 275 5.78 3.09 -7.89
C ILE A 275 6.05 4.29 -8.82
N PRO A 276 5.27 4.49 -9.89
CA PRO A 276 5.63 5.47 -10.91
C PRO A 276 5.40 6.91 -10.44
N ASN A 277 4.36 7.11 -9.63
CA ASN A 277 4.05 8.37 -8.95
C ASN A 277 3.16 8.08 -7.73
N PHE A 278 2.95 9.09 -6.90
CA PHE A 278 2.16 8.96 -5.68
C PHE A 278 0.78 9.62 -5.79
N LYS A 279 0.21 9.77 -7.00
CA LYS A 279 -1.20 10.14 -7.12
C LYS A 279 -2.06 9.05 -6.48
N GLN A 280 -3.14 9.44 -5.83
CA GLN A 280 -4.06 8.53 -5.16
C GLN A 280 -4.44 7.31 -6.02
N ASP A 281 -4.90 7.53 -7.25
CA ASP A 281 -5.22 6.44 -8.21
C ASP A 281 -4.09 5.46 -8.44
N THR A 282 -2.86 5.97 -8.50
CA THR A 282 -1.68 5.14 -8.74
C THR A 282 -1.38 4.29 -7.52
N VAL A 283 -1.43 4.88 -6.33
CA VAL A 283 -1.25 4.16 -5.06
C VAL A 283 -2.33 3.10 -4.88
N TYR A 284 -3.58 3.44 -5.16
CA TYR A 284 -4.71 2.52 -5.11
C TYR A 284 -4.49 1.31 -6.04
N LYS A 285 -4.15 1.55 -7.31
CA LYS A 285 -3.87 0.49 -8.30
C LYS A 285 -2.74 -0.43 -7.86
N VAL A 286 -1.68 0.12 -7.26
CA VAL A 286 -0.54 -0.66 -6.76
C VAL A 286 -0.95 -1.55 -5.59
N LEU A 287 -1.77 -1.05 -4.66
CA LEU A 287 -2.15 -1.79 -3.45
C LEU A 287 -3.23 -2.86 -3.66
N PHE A 288 -4.16 -2.61 -4.60
CA PHE A 288 -5.36 -3.43 -4.77
C PHE A 288 -5.47 -4.11 -6.14
N HIS A 289 -4.60 -3.77 -7.10
CA HIS A 289 -4.68 -4.26 -8.49
C HIS A 289 -6.04 -3.98 -9.17
N GLU A 290 -6.71 -2.92 -8.73
CA GLU A 290 -8.04 -2.49 -9.18
C GLU A 290 -7.95 -1.06 -9.74
N THR A 291 -8.81 -0.72 -10.70
CA THR A 291 -8.99 0.68 -11.11
C THR A 291 -10.02 1.35 -10.19
N PRO A 292 -9.66 2.41 -9.46
CA PRO A 292 -10.61 3.13 -8.64
C PRO A 292 -11.62 3.90 -9.50
N VAL A 293 -12.82 4.10 -8.95
CA VAL A 293 -13.72 5.17 -9.39
C VAL A 293 -13.20 6.44 -8.72
N SER A 294 -12.86 7.46 -9.51
CA SER A 294 -12.23 8.70 -9.04
C SER A 294 -12.96 9.92 -9.59
N HIS A 295 -12.58 11.11 -9.13
CA HIS A 295 -13.14 12.40 -9.53
C HIS A 295 -14.58 12.61 -9.04
N ARG A 296 -14.86 12.09 -7.84
CA ARG A 296 -16.05 12.39 -7.06
C ARG A 296 -15.61 12.45 -5.62
N ALA A 297 -15.96 13.50 -4.89
CA ALA A 297 -15.39 13.74 -3.57
C ALA A 297 -15.59 12.53 -2.61
N GLU A 298 -16.77 11.90 -2.62
CA GLU A 298 -17.01 10.70 -1.80
C GLU A 298 -16.14 9.52 -2.24
N ASN A 299 -16.02 9.28 -3.54
CA ASN A 299 -15.24 8.14 -4.03
C ASN A 299 -13.76 8.31 -3.70
N ASP A 300 -13.21 9.51 -3.86
CA ASP A 300 -11.82 9.80 -3.55
C ASP A 300 -11.54 9.72 -2.05
N VAL A 301 -12.44 10.20 -1.20
CA VAL A 301 -12.36 9.97 0.24
C VAL A 301 -12.36 8.47 0.58
N MET A 302 -13.25 7.69 -0.02
CA MET A 302 -13.37 6.26 0.26
C MET A 302 -12.15 5.48 -0.22
N ASN A 303 -11.58 5.84 -1.38
CA ASN A 303 -10.34 5.26 -1.90
C ASN A 303 -9.16 5.57 -0.96
N LEU A 304 -9.06 6.81 -0.47
CA LEU A 304 -8.01 7.19 0.48
C LEU A 304 -8.15 6.45 1.81
N LEU A 305 -9.37 6.31 2.33
CA LEU A 305 -9.65 5.53 3.54
C LEU A 305 -9.21 4.07 3.36
N ARG A 306 -9.53 3.44 2.22
CA ARG A 306 -9.05 2.08 1.88
C ARG A 306 -7.52 1.99 1.89
N ILE A 307 -6.84 2.96 1.27
CA ILE A 307 -5.36 3.01 1.25
C ILE A 307 -4.82 3.06 2.68
N VAL A 308 -5.33 3.98 3.51
CA VAL A 308 -4.85 4.15 4.89
C VAL A 308 -5.13 2.92 5.74
N HIS A 309 -6.31 2.33 5.62
CA HIS A 309 -6.66 1.09 6.33
C HIS A 309 -5.76 -0.09 5.93
N CYS A 310 -5.47 -0.23 4.64
CA CYS A 310 -4.61 -1.28 4.10
C CYS A 310 -3.18 -1.18 4.63
N ILE A 311 -2.63 0.04 4.74
CA ILE A 311 -1.28 0.25 5.27
C ILE A 311 -1.27 0.11 6.80
N GLY A 312 -2.30 0.62 7.46
CA GLY A 312 -2.51 0.45 8.90
C GLY A 312 -1.54 1.25 9.77
N GLU A 313 -1.10 0.62 10.85
CA GLU A 313 -0.32 1.24 11.95
C GLU A 313 0.89 2.08 11.47
N PRO A 314 1.76 1.62 10.54
CA PRO A 314 2.91 2.41 10.10
C PRO A 314 2.56 3.79 9.55
N LEU A 315 1.44 3.90 8.82
CA LEU A 315 1.00 5.17 8.27
C LEU A 315 0.25 6.01 9.31
N LEU A 316 -0.51 5.37 10.21
CA LEU A 316 -1.21 6.08 11.29
C LEU A 316 -0.22 6.71 12.30
N ASP A 317 0.84 5.98 12.66
CA ASP A 317 1.91 6.50 13.52
C ASP A 317 2.70 7.62 12.83
N TRP A 318 2.90 7.50 11.51
CA TRP A 318 3.47 8.58 10.73
C TRP A 318 2.56 9.81 10.77
N MET A 319 1.23 9.64 10.66
CA MET A 319 0.28 10.76 10.72
C MET A 319 0.29 11.46 12.08
N ASP A 320 0.34 10.73 13.19
CA ASP A 320 0.40 11.32 14.53
C ASP A 320 1.61 12.26 14.69
N LYS A 321 2.76 11.89 14.11
CA LYS A 321 4.01 12.67 14.17
C LYS A 321 4.05 13.88 13.23
N HIS A 322 3.21 13.90 12.19
CA HIS A 322 3.27 14.90 11.11
C HIS A 322 1.97 15.72 10.95
N CYS A 323 0.96 15.44 11.76
CA CYS A 323 -0.22 16.29 11.82
C CYS A 323 0.14 17.68 12.35
N GLN A 324 -0.64 18.67 11.96
CA GLN A 324 -0.52 20.04 12.41
C GLN A 324 -1.91 20.62 12.67
N GLU A 325 -2.01 21.68 13.45
CA GLU A 325 -3.28 22.39 13.65
C GLU A 325 -3.78 22.95 12.31
N PHE A 326 -5.06 22.71 12.01
CA PHE A 326 -5.71 23.20 10.80
C PHE A 326 -5.74 24.74 10.75
N SER A 327 -5.83 25.39 11.90
CA SER A 327 -5.75 26.86 12.05
C SER A 327 -4.43 27.45 11.52
N ASN A 328 -3.35 26.65 11.46
CA ASN A 328 -2.06 27.07 10.91
C ASN A 328 -1.96 26.92 9.39
N MET A 329 -2.92 26.24 8.73
CA MET A 329 -2.89 26.02 7.29
C MET A 329 -3.02 27.32 6.51
N ARG A 330 -2.02 27.76 5.75
CA ARG A 330 -2.11 29.03 5.00
C ARG A 330 -3.44 29.21 4.27
N LEU A 331 -3.95 30.44 4.29
CA LEU A 331 -5.06 30.80 3.42
C LEU A 331 -4.64 30.70 1.97
N TYR A 332 -5.54 30.22 1.12
CA TYR A 332 -5.31 30.26 -0.31
C TYR A 332 -5.38 31.69 -0.83
N SER A 333 -4.23 32.26 -1.18
CA SER A 333 -4.14 33.52 -1.92
C SER A 333 -3.06 33.40 -3.01
N VAL A 334 -3.36 33.84 -4.23
CA VAL A 334 -2.31 33.99 -5.24
C VAL A 334 -1.59 35.29 -4.96
N ALA A 335 -0.35 35.16 -4.49
CA ALA A 335 0.70 36.16 -4.65
C ALA A 335 2.08 35.48 -4.55
N ILE A 336 2.54 34.86 -5.64
CA ILE A 336 3.98 34.84 -5.94
C ILE A 336 4.12 35.08 -7.45
N HIS A 337 4.24 36.37 -7.82
CA HIS A 337 5.06 36.68 -8.98
C HIS A 337 6.45 36.15 -8.67
N TYR A 338 6.96 35.21 -9.47
CA TYR A 338 8.40 35.02 -9.56
C TYR A 338 8.99 36.38 -9.93
N LYS A 339 9.59 37.08 -8.95
CA LYS A 339 10.58 38.09 -9.29
C LYS A 339 11.70 37.34 -9.98
N SER A 340 11.78 37.49 -11.28
CA SER A 340 12.97 37.20 -12.06
C SER A 340 14.15 37.83 -11.32
N SER A 341 15.08 37.00 -10.87
CA SER A 341 16.36 37.45 -10.37
C SER A 341 17.08 38.14 -11.54
N SER A 342 17.02 39.46 -11.58
CA SER A 342 17.92 40.29 -12.37
C SER A 342 19.06 40.74 -11.48
N TYR A 343 19.87 39.79 -11.01
CA TYR A 343 21.26 40.08 -10.65
C TYR A 343 22.12 39.77 -11.86
N LEU A 344 22.35 40.80 -12.67
CA LEU A 344 23.54 41.02 -13.49
C LEU A 344 23.29 42.27 -14.34
N SER A 345 23.54 43.44 -13.76
CA SER A 345 24.23 44.53 -14.44
C SER A 345 24.46 45.71 -13.50
N ARG A 346 25.75 46.07 -13.39
CA ARG A 346 26.32 47.37 -13.01
C ARG A 346 26.87 47.53 -11.59
N ILE A 347 28.21 47.62 -11.61
CA ILE A 347 29.20 48.21 -10.70
C ILE A 347 29.68 47.27 -9.59
#